data_AF-A0A1G5VWD7-F1
#
_entry.id   AF-A0A1G5VWD7-F1
#
_cell.length_a   1.000
_cell.length_b   1.000
_cell.length_c   1.000
_cell.angle_alpha   90.00
_cell.angle_beta   90.00
_cell.angle_gamma   90.00
#
_symmetry.space_group_name_H-M   'P 1'
#
loop_
_entity.id
_entity.type
_entity.pdbx_description
1 polymer ?
#
loop_
_entity_poly.entity_id
_entity_poly.type
_entity_poly.pdbx_seq_one_letter_code
_entity_poly.pdbx_strand_id
1 'polypeptide(L)'
;MSRVYLYILLMAGVTYLIRALPLTLIRKEIKSPFIKSFLYYVPYATLAAMTFPGILSATDHLYSAIAGFVVALILAFEKKSLLTVAGFACITAFVVELFLR
;
A
#
# COMPACT_ATOMS: atom_id res chain seq x y z
N MET A 1 -34.33 13.03 -10.90
CA MET A 1 -32.96 12.84 -11.44
C MET A 1 -31.95 13.95 -11.07
N SER A 2 -32.36 15.18 -10.74
CA SER A 2 -31.45 16.30 -10.44
C SER A 2 -30.75 16.26 -9.06
N ARG A 3 -31.38 15.68 -8.03
CA ARG A 3 -30.80 15.59 -6.67
C ARG A 3 -29.50 14.77 -6.61
N VAL A 4 -29.37 13.71 -7.42
CA VAL A 4 -28.19 12.82 -7.41
C VAL A 4 -26.94 13.56 -7.88
N TYR A 5 -27.04 14.36 -8.94
CA TYR A 5 -25.93 15.18 -9.43
C TYR A 5 -25.48 16.22 -8.38
N LEU A 6 -26.43 16.79 -7.63
CA LEU A 6 -26.14 17.73 -6.54
C LEU A 6 -25.41 17.03 -5.39
N TYR A 7 -25.80 15.79 -5.04
CA TYR A 7 -25.11 14.98 -4.05
C TYR A 7 -23.69 14.55 -4.49
N ILE A 8 -23.50 14.20 -5.77
CA ILE A 8 -22.17 13.86 -6.30
C ILE A 8 -21.24 15.07 -6.24
N LEU A 9 -21.73 16.25 -6.62
CA LEU A 9 -20.94 17.49 -6.59
C LEU A 9 -20.62 17.92 -5.16
N LEU A 10 -21.57 17.77 -4.23
CA LEU A 10 -21.36 17.99 -2.80
C LEU A 10 -20.34 17.00 -2.22
N MET A 11 -20.46 15.71 -2.53
CA MET A 11 -19.53 14.67 -2.09
C MET A 11 -18.11 14.93 -2.61
N ALA A 12 -17.98 15.30 -3.88
CA ALA A 12 -16.70 15.67 -4.48
C ALA A 12 -16.10 16.90 -3.80
N GLY A 13 -16.91 17.94 -3.58
CA GLY A 13 -16.49 19.17 -2.90
C GLY A 13 -16.02 18.90 -1.46
N VAL A 14 -16.83 18.21 -0.67
CA VAL A 14 -16.51 17.89 0.74
C VAL A 14 -15.29 16.97 0.85
N THR A 15 -15.20 15.93 0.01
CA THR A 15 -14.07 14.98 0.02
C THR A 15 -12.77 15.69 -0.39
N TYR A 16 -12.81 16.56 -1.40
CA TYR A 16 -11.65 17.30 -1.85
C TYR A 16 -11.21 18.33 -0.80
N LEU A 17 -12.16 19.03 -0.18
CA LEU A 17 -11.87 19.99 0.88
C LEU A 17 -11.20 19.29 2.07
N ILE A 18 -11.77 18.18 2.57
CA ILE A 18 -11.22 17.44 3.72
C ILE A 18 -9.85 16.82 3.41
N ARG A 19 -9.54 16.46 2.15
CA ARG A 19 -8.22 15.93 1.75
C ARG A 19 -7.20 17.02 1.49
N ALA A 20 -7.61 18.16 0.93
CA ALA A 20 -6.71 19.28 0.62
C ALA A 20 -6.38 20.10 1.88
N LEU A 21 -7.32 20.25 2.81
CA LEU A 21 -7.14 21.00 4.06
C LEU A 21 -5.96 20.51 4.93
N PRO A 22 -5.76 19.19 5.19
CA PRO A 22 -4.60 18.73 5.94
C PRO A 22 -3.31 18.97 5.14
N LEU A 23 -3.31 18.78 3.82
CA LEU A 23 -2.15 18.99 2.97
C LEU A 23 -1.73 20.47 2.88
N THR A 24 -2.68 21.42 2.93
CA THR A 24 -2.39 22.86 2.85
C THR A 24 -2.11 23.49 4.21
N LEU A 25 -2.69 22.99 5.30
CA LEU A 25 -2.47 23.51 6.66
C LEU A 25 -1.19 22.95 7.32
N ILE A 26 -0.80 21.71 6.99
CA ILE A 26 0.45 21.06 7.46
C ILE A 26 1.70 21.60 6.73
N ARG A 27 1.53 22.62 5.89
CA ARG A 27 2.64 23.34 5.24
C ARG A 27 3.46 24.22 6.19
N LYS A 28 3.12 24.24 7.48
CA LYS A 28 3.91 24.92 8.52
C LYS A 28 5.13 24.05 8.84
N GLU A 29 6.33 24.58 8.62
CA GLU A 29 7.58 23.89 8.94
C GLU A 29 7.55 23.35 10.38
N ILE A 30 7.50 22.03 10.52
CA ILE A 30 7.69 21.37 11.80
C ILE A 30 9.17 21.59 12.16
N LYS A 31 9.44 22.61 12.97
CA LYS A 31 10.78 23.04 13.44
C LYS A 31 11.52 22.00 14.31
N SER A 32 10.95 20.81 14.55
CA SER A 32 11.60 19.75 15.31
C SER A 32 11.92 18.54 14.42
N PRO A 33 13.20 18.13 14.28
CA PRO A 33 13.59 16.98 13.46
C PRO A 33 12.91 15.68 13.92
N PHE A 34 12.58 15.55 15.21
CA PHE A 34 12.02 14.33 15.79
C PHE A 34 10.61 14.01 15.26
N ILE A 35 9.74 15.03 15.15
CA ILE A 35 8.35 14.85 14.71
C ILE A 35 8.27 14.70 13.19
N LYS A 36 9.17 15.36 12.45
CA LYS A 36 9.28 15.21 11.00
C LYS A 36 9.73 13.79 10.63
N SER A 37 10.75 13.27 11.31
CA SER A 37 11.21 11.89 11.12
C SER A 37 10.11 10.91 11.53
N PHE A 38 9.49 11.09 12.69
CA PHE A 38 8.43 10.20 13.16
C PHE A 38 7.23 10.15 12.21
N LEU A 39 6.70 11.30 11.79
CA LEU A 39 5.54 11.36 10.90
C LEU A 39 5.86 10.91 9.46
N TYR A 40 7.12 10.94 9.04
CA TYR A 40 7.53 10.34 7.77
C TYR A 40 7.57 8.81 7.88
N TYR A 41 8.11 8.25 8.97
CA TYR A 41 8.23 6.79 9.12
C TYR A 41 6.92 6.08 9.50
N VAL A 42 6.01 6.74 10.24
CA VAL A 42 4.72 6.15 10.66
C VAL A 42 3.90 5.60 9.48
N PRO A 43 3.60 6.36 8.41
CA PRO A 43 2.81 5.85 7.29
C PRO A 43 3.48 4.70 6.55
N TYR A 44 4.81 4.70 6.42
CA TYR A 44 5.52 3.55 5.80
C TYR A 44 5.50 2.32 6.71
N ALA A 45 5.67 2.50 8.02
CA ALA A 45 5.60 1.42 8.99
C ALA A 45 4.20 0.82 9.07
N THR A 46 3.15 1.64 9.02
CA THR A 46 1.77 1.15 9.00
C THR A 46 1.43 0.48 7.67
N LEU A 47 1.91 0.99 6.53
CA LEU A 47 1.75 0.30 5.24
C LEU A 47 2.38 -1.09 5.29
N ALA A 48 3.62 -1.20 5.75
CA ALA A 48 4.32 -2.48 5.89
C ALA A 48 3.61 -3.42 6.87
N ALA A 49 3.14 -2.91 8.01
CA ALA A 49 2.41 -3.68 9.01
C ALA A 49 1.04 -4.19 8.50
N MET A 50 0.42 -3.50 7.54
CA MET A 50 -0.80 -3.97 6.88
C MET A 50 -0.51 -4.97 5.74
N THR A 51 0.55 -4.74 4.96
CA THR A 51 0.88 -5.59 3.81
C THR A 51 1.51 -6.92 4.21
N PHE A 52 2.37 -6.94 5.23
CA PHE A 52 3.07 -8.14 5.68
C PHE A 52 2.12 -9.30 6.09
N PRO A 53 1.12 -9.08 6.98
CA PRO A 53 0.13 -10.12 7.28
C PRO A 53 -0.78 -10.41 6.08
N GLY A 54 -1.08 -9.40 5.24
CA GLY A 54 -1.90 -9.59 4.04
C GLY A 54 -1.30 -10.58 3.04
N ILE A 55 0.02 -10.56 2.84
CA ILE A 55 0.71 -11.51 1.95
C ILE A 55 0.76 -12.91 2.55
N LEU A 56 0.99 -13.03 3.87
CA LEU A 56 1.09 -14.32 4.54
C LEU A 56 -0.25 -15.05 4.64
N SER A 57 -1.36 -14.30 4.75
CA SER A 57 -2.73 -14.85 4.82
C SER A 57 -3.41 -14.98 3.46
N ALA A 58 -2.78 -14.57 2.36
CA ALA A 58 -3.37 -14.63 1.01
C ALA A 58 -3.38 -16.05 0.40
N THR A 59 -2.60 -16.99 0.95
CA THR A 59 -2.44 -18.35 0.42
C THR A 59 -2.75 -19.38 1.50
N ASP A 60 -3.41 -20.50 1.14
CA ASP A 60 -3.78 -21.60 2.06
C ASP A 60 -2.57 -22.26 2.73
N HIS A 61 -1.39 -22.19 2.09
CA HIS A 61 -0.14 -22.74 2.61
C HIS A 61 0.91 -21.66 2.90
N LEU A 62 1.32 -21.57 4.16
CA LEU A 62 2.35 -20.66 4.66
C LEU A 62 3.68 -20.77 3.88
N TYR A 63 4.05 -21.98 3.43
CA TYR A 63 5.26 -22.20 2.65
C TYR A 63 5.22 -21.55 1.26
N SER A 64 4.06 -21.51 0.61
CA SER A 64 3.89 -20.84 -0.69
C SER A 64 3.93 -19.32 -0.54
N ALA A 65 3.28 -18.79 0.49
CA ALA A 65 3.32 -17.36 0.80
C ALA A 65 4.74 -16.87 1.13
N ILE A 66 5.52 -17.64 1.89
CA ILE A 66 6.93 -17.31 2.18
C ILE A 66 7.77 -17.36 0.90
N ALA A 67 7.59 -18.37 0.04
CA ALA A 67 8.32 -18.47 -1.22
C ALA A 67 8.04 -17.27 -2.14
N GLY A 68 6.76 -16.89 -2.30
CA GLY A 68 6.36 -15.70 -3.07
C GLY A 68 6.91 -14.40 -2.47
N PHE A 69 6.93 -14.27 -1.14
CA PHE A 69 7.48 -13.11 -0.44
C PHE A 69 9.01 -12.97 -0.63
N VAL A 70 9.75 -14.08 -0.57
CA VAL A 70 11.21 -14.08 -0.78
C VAL A 70 11.54 -13.70 -2.22
N VAL A 71 10.81 -14.25 -3.21
CA VAL A 71 10.97 -13.86 -4.61
C VAL A 71 10.65 -12.37 -4.82
N ALA A 72 9.55 -11.89 -4.23
CA ALA A 72 9.18 -10.48 -4.30
C ALA A 72 10.26 -9.56 -3.71
N LEU A 73 10.85 -9.94 -2.57
CA LEU A 73 11.96 -9.22 -1.94
C LEU A 73 13.18 -9.16 -2.86
N ILE A 74 13.61 -10.31 -3.40
CA ILE A 74 14.79 -10.38 -4.27
C ILE A 74 14.59 -9.51 -5.51
N LEU A 75 13.42 -9.55 -6.15
CA LEU A 75 13.11 -8.70 -7.30
C LEU A 75 12.95 -7.21 -6.94
N ALA A 76 12.48 -6.89 -5.73
CA ALA A 76 12.38 -5.51 -5.27
C ALA A 76 13.76 -4.86 -5.05
N PHE A 77 14.76 -5.63 -4.59
CA PHE A 77 16.14 -5.15 -4.41
C PHE A 77 16.82 -4.76 -5.74
N GLU A 78 16.41 -5.39 -6.85
CA GLU A 78 16.89 -5.11 -8.21
C GLU A 78 16.35 -3.78 -8.81
N LYS A 79 15.64 -2.94 -8.05
CA LYS A 79 15.02 -1.67 -8.51
C LYS A 79 14.13 -1.80 -9.76
N LYS A 80 13.56 -2.99 -10.02
CA LYS A 80 12.65 -3.22 -11.14
C LYS A 80 11.28 -2.60 -10.89
N SER A 81 10.55 -2.35 -11.98
CA SER A 81 9.25 -1.67 -11.92
C SER A 81 8.27 -2.39 -10.98
N LEU A 82 7.45 -1.63 -10.25
CA LEU A 82 6.47 -2.16 -9.29
C LEU A 82 5.56 -3.22 -9.92
N LEU A 83 5.17 -3.01 -11.19
CA LEU A 83 4.34 -3.93 -11.96
C LEU A 83 5.07 -5.25 -12.25
N THR A 84 6.37 -5.18 -12.54
CA THR A 84 7.19 -6.37 -12.76
C THR A 84 7.32 -7.18 -11.47
N VAL A 85 7.60 -6.53 -10.34
CA VAL A 85 7.73 -7.21 -9.03
C VAL A 85 6.40 -7.89 -8.64
N ALA A 86 5.27 -7.17 -8.75
CA ALA A 86 3.96 -7.73 -8.45
C ALA A 86 3.59 -8.89 -9.38
N GLY A 87 3.84 -8.77 -10.68
CA GLY A 87 3.58 -9.83 -11.66
C GLY A 87 4.37 -11.12 -11.37
N PHE A 88 5.68 -11.01 -11.17
CA PHE A 88 6.52 -12.16 -10.86
C PHE A 88 6.20 -12.77 -9.48
N ALA A 89 5.87 -11.95 -8.48
CA ALA A 89 5.46 -12.43 -7.15
C ALA A 89 4.16 -13.24 -7.24
N CYS A 90 3.14 -12.75 -7.96
CA CYS A 90 1.89 -13.48 -8.14
C CYS A 90 2.09 -14.77 -8.95
N ILE A 91 2.87 -14.73 -10.02
CA ILE A 91 3.16 -15.93 -10.83
C ILE A 91 3.90 -16.98 -10.00
N THR A 92 4.88 -16.57 -9.19
CA THR A 92 5.63 -17.51 -8.35
C THR A 92 4.80 -18.07 -7.21
N ALA A 93 4.01 -17.24 -6.51
CA ALA A 93 3.04 -17.72 -5.52
C ALA A 93 2.05 -18.73 -6.12
N PHE A 94 1.52 -18.44 -7.32
CA PHE A 94 0.60 -19.33 -8.03
C PHE A 94 1.25 -20.65 -8.46
N VAL A 95 2.47 -20.62 -9.01
CA VAL A 95 3.18 -21.84 -9.44
C VAL A 95 3.56 -22.71 -8.25
N VAL A 96 3.97 -22.11 -7.12
CA VAL A 96 4.31 -22.85 -5.90
C VAL A 96 3.06 -23.44 -5.25
N GLU A 97 1.94 -22.71 -5.24
CA GLU A 97 0.65 -23.22 -4.74
C GLU A 97 0.12 -24.37 -5.60
N LEU A 98 0.31 -24.30 -6.92
CA LEU A 98 -0.07 -25.37 -7.85
C LEU A 98 0.76 -26.65 -7.64
N PHE A 99 2.03 -26.52 -7.25
CA PHE A 99 2.92 -27.66 -7.01
C PHE A 99 2.74 -28.29 -5.62
N LEU A 100 2.19 -27.55 -4.67
CA LEU A 100 1.99 -27.97 -3.28
C LEU A 100 0.58 -28.51 -3.00
N ARG A 101 -0.36 -28.31 -3.94
CA ARG A 101 -1.69 -28.93 -3.96
C ARG A 101 -1.62 -30.39 -4.44
#